data_AF-A0A958MUM8-F1
#
_entry.id   AF-A0A958MUM8-F1
#
_cell.length_a   1.000
_cell.length_b   1.000
_cell.length_c   1.000
_cell.angle_alpha   90.00
_cell.angle_beta   90.00
_cell.angle_gamma   90.00
#
_symmetry.space_group_name_H-M   'P 1'
#
loop_
_entity.id
_entity.type
_entity.pdbx_description
1 polymer ?
#
loop_
_entity_poly.entity_id
_entity_poly.type
_entity_poly.pdbx_seq_one_letter_code
_entity_poly.pdbx_strand_id
1 'polypeptide(L)'
;MKMIRSVTAEAVLALLTFIPNFCLAQERHPVPPEEKIKEVELSLHELFKENYSLTGIAERRQFALKLFQQAELSGEDKPTKFVLLQEASRISAMALDIRTAFSAIDKLASEFEVDPCTVKSKLIESSVRAARAPSEFQECTRGYLSLIDSVVANDKFELLNGVLSAADGAARRTQDATLLSQARAKAAEVRLLRTEFESYNRA
;
A
#
# COMPACT_ATOMS: atom_id res chain seq x y z
N MET A 1 -22.20 52.36 -47.27
CA MET A 1 -23.45 51.61 -47.56
C MET A 1 -23.05 50.23 -48.11
N LYS A 2 -23.61 49.15 -47.53
CA LYS A 2 -23.46 47.70 -47.83
C LYS A 2 -22.20 47.03 -47.23
N MET A 3 -22.36 46.35 -46.08
CA MET A 3 -22.80 44.93 -45.88
C MET A 3 -21.63 43.94 -46.09
N ILE A 4 -21.01 43.41 -45.03
CA ILE A 4 -21.40 42.18 -44.29
C ILE A 4 -21.64 40.99 -45.22
N ARG A 5 -20.76 39.99 -45.14
CA ARG A 5 -21.01 38.53 -45.27
C ARG A 5 -19.71 37.80 -44.94
N SER A 6 -19.60 37.32 -43.70
CA SER A 6 -19.78 35.92 -43.30
C SER A 6 -18.42 35.27 -43.03
N VAL A 7 -17.89 35.57 -41.85
CA VAL A 7 -16.84 34.74 -41.22
C VAL A 7 -17.51 33.41 -40.92
N THR A 8 -17.32 32.44 -41.82
CA THR A 8 -17.87 31.10 -41.71
C THR A 8 -17.26 30.39 -40.51
N ALA A 9 -18.13 29.84 -39.68
CA ALA A 9 -17.90 29.28 -38.37
C ALA A 9 -17.18 27.90 -38.39
N GLU A 10 -16.28 27.66 -39.35
CA GLU A 10 -15.64 26.35 -39.53
C GLU A 10 -14.20 26.29 -39.03
N ALA A 11 -13.57 27.43 -38.72
CA ALA A 11 -12.18 27.47 -38.24
C ALA A 11 -12.01 27.28 -36.72
N VAL A 12 -13.10 27.24 -35.95
CA VAL A 12 -13.04 27.12 -34.47
C VAL A 12 -13.20 25.67 -33.99
N LEU A 13 -13.58 24.73 -34.88
CA LEU A 13 -13.89 23.35 -34.51
C LEU A 13 -12.73 22.35 -34.70
N ALA A 14 -11.56 22.79 -35.18
CA ALA A 14 -10.42 21.91 -35.45
C ALA A 14 -9.22 22.10 -34.50
N LEU A 15 -9.42 22.76 -33.35
CA LEU A 15 -8.36 22.99 -32.36
C LEU A 15 -8.75 22.48 -30.96
N LEU A 16 -9.47 21.35 -30.87
CA LEU A 16 -9.93 20.78 -29.61
C LEU A 16 -9.82 19.24 -29.51
N THR A 17 -9.12 18.58 -30.44
CA THR A 17 -9.02 17.09 -30.45
C THR A 17 -7.60 16.55 -30.55
N PHE A 18 -6.62 17.27 -30.02
CA PHE A 18 -5.31 16.67 -29.72
C PHE A 18 -4.86 17.07 -28.32
N ILE A 19 -5.66 16.68 -27.33
CA ILE A 19 -5.09 16.34 -26.04
C ILE A 19 -4.46 14.97 -26.30
N PRO A 20 -3.13 14.84 -26.49
CA PRO A 20 -2.54 13.54 -26.24
C PRO A 20 -2.98 13.21 -24.82
N ASN A 21 -3.73 12.12 -24.66
CA ASN A 21 -3.91 11.49 -23.36
C ASN A 21 -2.48 11.16 -22.90
N PHE A 22 -1.86 12.15 -22.27
CA PHE A 22 -0.59 12.00 -21.60
C PHE A 22 -0.97 11.09 -20.45
N CYS A 23 -0.78 9.81 -20.68
CA CYS A 23 -0.65 8.82 -19.66
C CYS A 23 0.61 9.25 -18.88
N LEU A 24 0.46 10.26 -18.01
CA LEU A 24 1.47 10.62 -17.04
C LEU A 24 1.51 9.44 -16.08
N ALA A 25 2.31 8.44 -16.42
CA ALA A 25 2.92 7.60 -15.41
C ALA A 25 3.67 8.59 -14.50
N GLN A 26 3.07 8.90 -13.35
CA GLN A 26 3.64 9.80 -12.37
C GLN A 26 4.99 9.20 -11.96
N GLU A 27 6.08 9.85 -12.35
CA GLU A 27 7.43 9.38 -12.08
C GLU A 27 7.62 9.35 -10.56
N ARG A 28 7.87 8.17 -10.01
CA ARG A 28 8.02 7.97 -8.57
C ARG A 28 9.35 8.58 -8.14
N HIS A 29 9.35 9.25 -7.00
CA HIS A 29 10.56 9.85 -6.46
C HIS A 29 11.51 8.75 -5.95
N PRO A 30 12.83 8.92 -6.09
CA PRO A 30 13.76 8.05 -5.39
C PRO A 30 13.53 8.15 -3.88
N VAL A 31 13.86 7.07 -3.18
CA VAL A 31 13.84 7.08 -1.71
C VAL A 31 14.77 8.21 -1.21
N PRO A 32 14.32 9.08 -0.29
CA PRO A 32 15.15 10.15 0.24
C PRO A 32 16.46 9.64 0.86
N PRO A 33 17.53 10.45 0.88
CA PRO A 33 18.79 10.07 1.53
C PRO A 33 18.58 9.72 3.00
N GLU A 34 19.29 8.70 3.49
CA GLU A 34 19.15 8.18 4.86
C GLU A 34 19.36 9.26 5.93
N GLU A 35 20.25 10.23 5.69
CA GLU A 35 20.49 11.37 6.58
C GLU A 35 19.23 12.23 6.77
N LYS A 36 18.48 12.47 5.69
CA LYS A 36 17.23 13.25 5.73
C LYS A 36 16.09 12.48 6.36
N ILE A 37 16.04 11.17 6.14
CA ILE A 37 15.09 10.29 6.83
C ILE A 37 15.31 10.39 8.35
N LYS A 38 16.55 10.22 8.82
CA LYS A 38 16.89 10.30 10.25
C LYS A 38 16.61 11.67 10.86
N GLU A 39 16.94 12.75 10.16
CA GLU A 39 16.66 14.12 10.63
C GLU A 39 15.16 14.33 10.88
N VAL A 40 14.32 13.88 9.95
CA VAL A 40 12.86 13.99 10.10
C VAL A 40 12.32 13.02 11.15
N GLU A 41 12.82 11.79 11.22
CA GLU A 41 12.43 10.82 12.24
C GLU A 41 12.66 11.37 13.66
N LEU A 42 13.83 12.00 13.90
CA LEU A 42 14.14 12.63 15.17
C LEU A 42 13.16 13.77 15.48
N SER A 43 12.94 14.65 14.51
CA SER A 43 12.01 15.78 14.65
C SER A 43 10.57 15.31 14.93
N LEU A 44 10.11 14.24 14.27
CA LEU A 44 8.81 13.65 14.53
C LEU A 44 8.73 12.98 15.89
N HIS A 45 9.80 12.29 16.32
CA HIS A 45 9.84 11.66 17.63
C HIS A 45 9.78 12.69 18.76
N GLU A 46 10.44 13.83 18.59
CA GLU A 46 10.35 14.96 19.53
C GLU A 46 8.94 15.57 19.53
N LEU A 47 8.36 15.84 18.36
CA LEU A 47 7.04 16.46 18.21
C LEU A 47 5.91 15.57 18.77
N PHE A 48 6.00 14.25 18.60
CA PHE A 48 4.97 13.28 18.95
C PHE A 48 5.38 12.33 20.07
N LYS A 49 6.31 12.74 20.94
CA LYS A 49 6.86 11.90 22.02
C LYS A 49 5.79 11.20 22.87
N GLU A 50 4.74 11.92 23.22
CA GLU A 50 3.61 11.38 23.99
C GLU A 50 2.84 10.31 23.19
N ASN A 51 2.58 10.57 21.91
CA ASN A 51 1.90 9.62 21.03
C ASN A 51 2.74 8.35 20.79
N TYR A 52 4.07 8.48 20.69
CA TYR A 52 4.97 7.32 20.57
C TYR A 52 4.98 6.44 21.81
N SER A 53 4.64 6.99 22.98
CA SER A 53 4.57 6.26 24.24
C SER A 53 3.24 5.52 24.43
N LEU A 54 2.27 5.67 23.51
CA LEU A 54 0.97 5.01 23.58
C LEU A 54 1.10 3.49 23.47
N THR A 55 0.41 2.77 24.35
CA THR A 55 0.34 1.31 24.37
C THR A 55 -1.00 0.75 23.92
N GLY A 56 -2.06 1.54 24.03
CA GLY A 56 -3.41 1.15 23.67
C GLY A 56 -3.63 1.07 22.15
N ILE A 57 -4.42 0.09 21.72
CA ILE A 57 -4.67 -0.21 20.31
C ILE A 57 -5.46 0.93 19.66
N ALA A 58 -6.49 1.45 20.33
CA ALA A 58 -7.36 2.49 19.76
C ALA A 58 -6.61 3.80 19.57
N GLU A 59 -5.79 4.18 20.55
CA GLU A 59 -4.97 5.39 20.55
C GLU A 59 -3.88 5.31 19.48
N ARG A 60 -3.24 4.14 19.32
CA ARG A 60 -2.29 3.92 18.21
C ARG A 60 -2.94 4.02 16.84
N ARG A 61 -4.18 3.53 16.67
CA ARG A 61 -4.93 3.69 15.40
C ARG A 61 -5.19 5.16 15.09
N GLN A 62 -5.65 5.93 16.08
CA GLN A 62 -5.87 7.36 15.92
C GLN A 62 -4.57 8.10 15.59
N PHE A 63 -3.47 7.74 16.24
CA PHE A 63 -2.18 8.35 15.95
C PHE A 63 -1.68 8.01 14.53
N ALA A 64 -1.79 6.76 14.10
CA ALA A 64 -1.41 6.37 12.74
C ALA A 64 -2.23 7.12 11.68
N LEU A 65 -3.54 7.28 11.90
CA LEU A 65 -4.40 8.09 11.02
C LEU A 65 -3.96 9.55 10.97
N LYS A 66 -3.59 10.13 12.12
CA LYS A 66 -3.05 11.50 12.17
C LYS A 66 -1.78 11.62 11.33
N LEU A 67 -0.83 10.69 11.47
CA LEU A 67 0.40 10.69 10.68
C LEU A 67 0.12 10.54 9.18
N PHE A 68 -0.79 9.64 8.80
CA PHE A 68 -1.21 9.46 7.41
C PHE A 68 -1.78 10.74 6.81
N GLN A 69 -2.70 11.41 7.51
CA GLN A 69 -3.27 12.69 7.08
C GLN A 69 -2.20 13.78 6.98
N GLN A 70 -1.26 13.83 7.92
CA GLN A 70 -0.18 14.80 7.91
C GLN A 70 0.76 14.59 6.72
N ALA A 71 0.95 13.34 6.29
CA ALA A 71 1.70 13.02 5.08
C ALA A 71 1.03 13.60 3.82
N GLU A 72 -0.31 13.52 3.72
CA GLU A 72 -1.07 14.11 2.61
C GLU A 72 -0.92 15.65 2.57
N LEU A 73 -0.83 16.28 3.75
CA LEU A 73 -0.64 17.72 3.89
C LEU A 73 0.81 18.19 3.69
N SER A 74 1.78 17.28 3.63
CA SER A 74 3.21 17.62 3.56
C SER A 74 3.67 18.15 2.18
N GLY A 75 2.78 18.17 1.18
CA GLY A 75 3.04 18.82 -0.11
C GLY A 75 4.31 18.32 -0.81
N GLU A 76 5.27 19.24 -1.01
CA GLU A 76 6.54 19.00 -1.69
C GLU A 76 7.69 18.56 -0.76
N ASP A 77 7.49 18.53 0.56
CA ASP A 77 8.49 17.99 1.49
C ASP A 77 8.50 16.46 1.41
N LYS A 78 9.23 15.92 0.43
CA LYS A 78 9.31 14.49 0.15
C LYS A 78 9.92 13.69 1.31
N PRO A 79 11.04 14.12 1.95
CA PRO A 79 11.55 13.43 3.13
C PRO A 79 10.51 13.31 4.25
N THR A 80 9.81 14.40 4.58
CA THR A 80 8.81 14.36 5.64
C THR A 80 7.63 13.48 5.30
N LYS A 81 7.13 13.58 4.06
CA LYS A 81 6.05 12.71 3.60
C LYS A 81 6.43 11.23 3.64
N PHE A 82 7.65 10.90 3.20
CA PHE A 82 8.16 9.53 3.22
C PHE A 82 8.13 8.95 4.63
N VAL A 83 8.71 9.68 5.60
CA VAL A 83 8.80 9.22 7.00
C VAL A 83 7.41 9.14 7.63
N LEU A 84 6.53 10.11 7.39
CA LEU A 84 5.16 10.08 7.93
C LEU A 84 4.37 8.87 7.44
N LEU A 85 4.47 8.50 6.17
CA LEU A 85 3.81 7.30 5.62
C LEU A 85 4.42 6.02 6.18
N GLN A 86 5.75 5.95 6.30
CA GLN A 86 6.42 4.81 6.90
C GLN A 86 5.99 4.60 8.35
N GLU A 87 5.96 5.67 9.15
CA GLU A 87 5.55 5.63 10.55
C GLU A 87 4.06 5.34 10.71
N ALA A 88 3.20 5.93 9.88
CA ALA A 88 1.78 5.58 9.84
C ALA A 88 1.59 4.08 9.59
N SER A 89 2.30 3.50 8.61
CA SER A 89 2.22 2.07 8.32
C SER A 89 2.66 1.20 9.51
N ARG A 90 3.78 1.58 10.16
CA ARG A 90 4.35 0.85 11.30
C ARG A 90 3.43 0.89 12.51
N ILE A 91 2.91 2.07 12.86
CA ILE A 91 2.03 2.25 14.03
C ILE A 91 0.67 1.58 13.79
N SER A 92 0.10 1.67 12.58
CA SER A 92 -1.11 0.91 12.22
C SER A 92 -0.91 -0.60 12.38
N ALA A 93 0.23 -1.14 11.93
CA ALA A 93 0.54 -2.55 12.08
C ALA A 93 0.67 -3.00 13.54
N MET A 94 1.27 -2.17 14.39
CA MET A 94 1.33 -2.39 15.85
C MET A 94 -0.05 -2.35 16.52
N ALA A 95 -1.01 -1.68 15.90
CA ALA A 95 -2.39 -1.60 16.35
C ALA A 95 -3.32 -2.60 15.62
N LEU A 96 -2.74 -3.54 14.87
CA LEU A 96 -3.44 -4.56 14.08
C LEU A 96 -4.48 -3.97 13.12
N ASP A 97 -4.28 -2.73 12.69
CA ASP A 97 -5.07 -2.07 11.66
C ASP A 97 -4.39 -2.25 10.30
N ILE A 98 -4.46 -3.48 9.80
CA ILE A 98 -3.71 -3.90 8.60
C ILE A 98 -4.17 -3.10 7.37
N ARG A 99 -5.44 -2.71 7.30
CA ARG A 99 -5.99 -1.92 6.18
C ARG A 99 -5.31 -0.56 6.09
N THR A 100 -5.31 0.21 7.17
CA THR A 100 -4.63 1.53 7.20
C THR A 100 -3.13 1.37 6.95
N ALA A 101 -2.53 0.32 7.50
CA ALA A 101 -1.12 0.04 7.30
C ALA A 101 -0.76 -0.19 5.82
N PHE A 102 -1.60 -0.96 5.11
CA PHE A 102 -1.44 -1.22 3.69
C PHE A 102 -1.73 0.02 2.84
N SER A 103 -2.76 0.80 3.17
CA SER A 103 -3.03 2.08 2.49
C SER A 103 -1.85 3.05 2.59
N ALA A 104 -1.19 3.13 3.75
CA ALA A 104 0.03 3.91 3.94
C ALA A 104 1.18 3.44 3.03
N ILE A 105 1.37 2.12 2.90
CA ILE A 105 2.38 1.54 2.00
C ILE A 105 2.02 1.77 0.53
N ASP A 106 0.75 1.65 0.15
CA ASP A 106 0.32 1.89 -1.23
C ASP A 106 0.52 3.35 -1.61
N LYS A 107 0.20 4.28 -0.70
CA LYS A 107 0.49 5.69 -0.88
C LYS A 107 2.00 5.94 -0.98
N LEU A 108 2.80 5.31 -0.14
CA LEU A 108 4.25 5.38 -0.19
C LEU A 108 4.79 4.89 -1.54
N ALA A 109 4.34 3.73 -2.02
CA ALA A 109 4.76 3.15 -3.29
C ALA A 109 4.24 3.90 -4.53
N SER A 110 3.17 4.69 -4.38
CA SER A 110 2.66 5.58 -5.43
C SER A 110 3.51 6.83 -5.62
N GLU A 111 4.22 7.26 -4.56
CA GLU A 111 5.04 8.48 -4.59
C GLU A 111 6.54 8.20 -4.62
N PHE A 112 6.98 7.03 -4.15
CA PHE A 112 8.38 6.68 -3.99
C PHE A 112 8.72 5.33 -4.60
N GLU A 113 9.99 5.14 -4.99
CA GLU A 113 10.55 3.89 -5.50
C GLU A 113 10.69 2.83 -4.40
N VAL A 114 9.55 2.33 -3.94
CA VAL A 114 9.43 1.29 -2.92
C VAL A 114 8.70 0.09 -3.53
N ASP A 115 9.12 -1.12 -3.15
CA ASP A 115 8.38 -2.35 -3.47
C ASP A 115 7.28 -2.58 -2.42
N PRO A 116 5.99 -2.31 -2.75
CA PRO A 116 4.91 -2.41 -1.78
C PRO A 116 4.70 -3.85 -1.29
N CYS A 117 4.90 -4.87 -2.15
CA CYS A 117 4.67 -6.26 -1.78
C CYS A 117 5.69 -6.73 -0.73
N THR A 118 6.96 -6.38 -0.95
CA THR A 118 8.05 -6.69 -0.01
C THR A 118 7.82 -6.00 1.34
N VAL A 119 7.43 -4.73 1.34
CA VAL A 119 7.19 -3.96 2.58
C VAL A 119 5.95 -4.49 3.31
N LYS A 120 4.84 -4.72 2.61
CA LYS A 120 3.61 -5.28 3.18
C LYS A 120 3.84 -6.65 3.82
N SER A 121 4.62 -7.54 3.19
CA SER A 121 4.95 -8.86 3.74
C SER A 121 5.65 -8.76 5.08
N LYS A 122 6.72 -7.97 5.17
CA LYS A 122 7.47 -7.78 6.42
C LYS A 122 6.60 -7.16 7.51
N LEU A 123 5.75 -6.20 7.12
CA LEU A 123 4.87 -5.50 8.05
C LEU A 123 3.84 -6.45 8.65
N ILE A 124 3.12 -7.23 7.83
CA ILE A 124 2.09 -8.14 8.31
C ILE A 124 2.65 -9.30 9.13
N GLU A 125 3.86 -9.78 8.80
CA GLU A 125 4.58 -10.76 9.63
C GLU A 125 4.80 -10.23 11.06
N SER A 126 5.13 -8.95 11.20
CA SER A 126 5.28 -8.31 12.51
C SER A 126 3.95 -8.23 13.27
N SER A 127 2.85 -7.91 12.58
CA SER A 127 1.50 -7.90 13.16
C SER A 127 1.06 -9.29 13.63
N VAL A 128 1.35 -10.35 12.86
CA VAL A 128 1.06 -11.74 13.27
C VAL A 128 1.84 -12.14 14.52
N ARG A 129 3.10 -11.68 14.65
CA ARG A 129 3.90 -11.90 15.87
C ARG A 129 3.35 -11.13 17.07
N ALA A 130 2.64 -10.02 16.86
CA ALA A 130 2.01 -9.24 17.92
C ALA A 130 0.61 -9.74 18.30
N ALA A 131 -0.12 -10.35 17.36
CA ALA A 131 -1.48 -10.86 17.58
C ALA A 131 -1.53 -11.97 18.66
N ARG A 132 -2.58 -11.94 19.47
CA ARG A 132 -2.84 -12.82 20.62
C ARG A 132 -4.25 -13.41 20.60
N ALA A 133 -5.22 -12.75 19.98
CA ALA A 133 -6.61 -13.20 19.94
C ALA A 133 -7.03 -13.74 18.55
N PRO A 134 -8.03 -14.64 18.47
CA PRO A 134 -8.55 -15.14 17.19
C PRO A 134 -8.98 -14.04 16.21
N SER A 135 -9.65 -13.00 16.72
CA SER A 135 -10.08 -11.83 15.92
C SER A 135 -8.90 -11.07 15.31
N GLU A 136 -7.77 -11.01 15.99
CA GLU A 136 -6.55 -10.36 15.50
C GLU A 136 -5.88 -11.18 14.40
N PHE A 137 -5.91 -12.50 14.51
CA PHE A 137 -5.49 -13.39 13.41
C PHE A 137 -6.43 -13.30 12.22
N GLN A 138 -7.72 -13.03 12.41
CA GLN A 138 -8.66 -12.83 11.30
C GLN A 138 -8.25 -11.58 10.49
N GLU A 139 -7.94 -10.47 11.15
CA GLU A 139 -7.46 -9.26 10.48
C GLU A 139 -6.14 -9.51 9.73
N CYS A 140 -5.18 -10.21 10.34
CA CYS A 140 -3.94 -10.58 9.66
C CYS A 140 -4.19 -11.52 8.47
N THR A 141 -5.12 -12.47 8.59
CA THR A 141 -5.43 -13.41 7.49
C THR A 141 -6.06 -12.68 6.31
N ARG A 142 -7.01 -11.76 6.56
CA ARG A 142 -7.57 -10.92 5.49
C ARG A 142 -6.50 -10.03 4.84
N GLY A 143 -5.57 -9.50 5.63
CA GLY A 143 -4.42 -8.78 5.12
C GLY A 143 -3.56 -9.64 4.20
N TYR A 144 -3.28 -10.89 4.57
CA TYR A 144 -2.56 -11.81 3.69
C TYR A 144 -3.31 -12.12 2.40
N LEU A 145 -4.63 -12.32 2.44
CA LEU A 145 -5.42 -12.53 1.23
C LEU A 145 -5.28 -11.36 0.25
N SER A 146 -5.37 -10.13 0.75
CA SER A 146 -5.15 -8.92 -0.06
C SER A 146 -3.70 -8.78 -0.55
N LEU A 147 -2.72 -9.20 0.25
CA LEU A 147 -1.31 -9.22 -0.17
C LEU A 147 -1.06 -10.25 -1.27
N ILE A 148 -1.70 -11.43 -1.21
CA ILE A 148 -1.59 -12.45 -2.25
C ILE A 148 -2.09 -11.89 -3.59
N ASP A 149 -3.24 -11.20 -3.59
CA ASP A 149 -3.76 -10.53 -4.80
C ASP A 149 -2.76 -9.49 -5.33
N SER A 150 -2.17 -8.69 -4.43
CA SER A 150 -1.16 -7.69 -4.80
C SER A 150 0.09 -8.34 -5.40
N VAL A 151 0.57 -9.45 -4.82
CA VAL A 151 1.74 -10.19 -5.29
C VAL A 151 1.52 -10.74 -6.69
N VAL A 152 0.33 -11.31 -6.94
CA VAL A 152 -0.03 -11.82 -8.28
C VAL A 152 -0.14 -10.67 -9.28
N ALA A 153 -0.82 -9.58 -8.93
CA ALA A 153 -1.02 -8.44 -9.81
C ALA A 153 0.28 -7.70 -10.19
N ASN A 154 1.35 -7.86 -9.40
CA ASN A 154 2.65 -7.24 -9.64
C ASN A 154 3.71 -8.26 -10.10
N ASP A 155 3.31 -9.48 -10.47
CA ASP A 155 4.19 -10.58 -10.90
C ASP A 155 5.33 -10.91 -9.91
N LYS A 156 5.10 -10.66 -8.61
CA LYS A 156 6.07 -10.87 -7.50
C LYS A 156 6.09 -12.33 -7.02
N PHE A 157 6.11 -13.28 -7.95
CA PHE A 157 5.97 -14.71 -7.67
C PHE A 157 7.08 -15.28 -6.76
N GLU A 158 8.20 -14.59 -6.62
CA GLU A 158 9.27 -14.90 -5.66
C GLU A 158 8.79 -14.84 -4.21
N LEU A 159 7.86 -13.95 -3.86
CA LEU A 159 7.32 -13.81 -2.51
C LEU A 159 6.19 -14.79 -2.21
N LEU A 160 5.54 -15.31 -3.25
CA LEU A 160 4.25 -16.00 -3.16
C LEU A 160 4.28 -17.19 -2.18
N ASN A 161 5.30 -18.05 -2.26
CA ASN A 161 5.36 -19.24 -1.41
C ASN A 161 5.44 -18.89 0.09
N GLY A 162 6.23 -17.87 0.43
CA GLY A 162 6.34 -17.37 1.80
C GLY A 162 5.02 -16.78 2.30
N VAL A 163 4.41 -15.92 1.48
CA VAL A 163 3.12 -15.28 1.80
C VAL A 163 2.00 -16.31 1.97
N LEU A 164 1.89 -17.30 1.08
CA LEU A 164 0.89 -18.37 1.19
C LEU A 164 1.07 -19.22 2.46
N SER A 165 2.31 -19.58 2.80
CA SER A 165 2.60 -20.35 4.02
C SER A 165 2.25 -19.55 5.28
N ALA A 166 2.58 -18.25 5.30
CA ALA A 166 2.28 -17.37 6.41
C ALA A 166 0.75 -17.14 6.56
N ALA A 167 0.03 -17.05 5.43
CA ALA A 167 -1.42 -16.95 5.40
C ALA A 167 -2.11 -18.18 6.02
N ASP A 168 -1.74 -19.41 5.63
CA ASP A 168 -2.30 -20.64 6.24
C ASP A 168 -1.96 -20.72 7.73
N GLY A 169 -0.74 -20.34 8.13
CA GLY A 169 -0.32 -20.28 9.53
C GLY A 169 -1.16 -19.33 10.37
N ALA A 170 -1.44 -18.12 9.87
CA ALA A 170 -2.34 -17.17 10.52
C ALA A 170 -3.79 -17.67 10.52
N ALA A 171 -4.28 -18.20 9.41
CA ALA A 171 -5.65 -18.65 9.22
C ALA A 171 -6.03 -19.77 10.21
N ARG A 172 -5.11 -20.70 10.51
CA ARG A 172 -5.33 -21.76 11.52
C ARG A 172 -5.60 -21.24 12.92
N ARG A 173 -5.17 -20.01 13.23
CA ARG A 173 -5.29 -19.39 14.56
C ARG A 173 -6.55 -18.53 14.71
N THR A 174 -7.35 -18.41 13.65
CA THR A 174 -8.54 -17.55 13.59
C THR A 174 -9.78 -18.13 14.27
N GLN A 175 -9.80 -19.45 14.50
CA GLN A 175 -10.99 -20.21 14.87
C GLN A 175 -12.18 -20.04 13.90
N ASP A 176 -11.91 -19.59 12.67
CA ASP A 176 -12.90 -19.40 11.61
C ASP A 176 -12.61 -20.39 10.47
N ALA A 177 -13.42 -21.45 10.40
CA ALA A 177 -13.29 -22.48 9.39
C ALA A 177 -13.51 -21.96 7.96
N THR A 178 -14.37 -20.94 7.81
CA THR A 178 -14.64 -20.30 6.51
C THR A 178 -13.40 -19.55 6.03
N LEU A 179 -12.79 -18.76 6.92
CA LEU A 179 -11.59 -18.00 6.58
C LEU A 179 -10.38 -18.90 6.31
N LEU A 180 -10.24 -20.01 7.05
CA LEU A 180 -9.24 -21.04 6.74
C LEU A 180 -9.45 -21.68 5.36
N SER A 181 -10.70 -21.99 5.02
CA SER A 181 -11.04 -22.52 3.70
C SER A 181 -10.71 -21.52 2.59
N GLN A 182 -11.04 -20.24 2.78
CA GLN A 182 -10.72 -19.16 1.84
C GLN A 182 -9.21 -19.03 1.61
N ALA A 183 -8.40 -19.03 2.68
CA ALA A 183 -6.93 -18.96 2.56
C ALA A 183 -6.35 -20.12 1.75
N ARG A 184 -6.87 -21.34 1.95
CA ARG A 184 -6.42 -22.53 1.21
C ARG A 184 -6.90 -22.55 -0.23
N ALA A 185 -8.14 -22.15 -0.49
CA ALA A 185 -8.69 -22.02 -1.83
C ALA A 185 -7.87 -21.02 -2.65
N LYS A 186 -7.56 -19.86 -2.06
CA LYS A 186 -6.71 -18.85 -2.70
C LYS A 186 -5.29 -19.37 -2.97
N ALA A 187 -4.72 -20.12 -2.04
CA ALA A 187 -3.41 -20.75 -2.24
C ALA A 187 -3.40 -21.76 -3.39
N ALA A 188 -4.48 -22.53 -3.58
CA ALA A 188 -4.61 -23.48 -4.68
C ALA A 188 -4.75 -22.74 -6.02
N GLU A 189 -5.65 -21.76 -6.10
CA GLU A 189 -5.86 -20.91 -7.28
C GLU A 189 -4.57 -20.28 -7.78
N VAL A 190 -3.82 -19.62 -6.89
CA VAL A 190 -2.64 -18.86 -7.29
C VAL A 190 -1.46 -19.77 -7.69
N ARG A 191 -1.37 -20.98 -7.13
CA ARG A 191 -0.36 -21.97 -7.58
C ARG A 191 -0.64 -22.48 -8.99
N LEU A 192 -1.91 -22.64 -9.36
CA LEU A 192 -2.28 -22.98 -10.73
C LEU A 192 -1.91 -21.85 -11.68
N LEU A 193 -2.28 -20.60 -11.36
CA LEU A 193 -1.93 -19.41 -12.15
C LEU A 193 -0.41 -19.29 -12.37
N ARG A 194 0.39 -19.52 -11.33
CA ARG A 194 1.85 -19.52 -11.44
C ARG A 194 2.34 -20.59 -12.43
N THR A 195 1.79 -21.79 -12.37
CA THR A 195 2.19 -22.90 -13.24
C THR A 195 1.84 -22.62 -14.71
N GLU A 196 0.67 -22.03 -14.96
CA GLU A 196 0.22 -21.60 -16.28
C GLU A 196 1.11 -20.47 -16.85
N PHE A 197 1.48 -19.50 -16.01
CA PHE A 197 2.41 -18.43 -16.39
C PHE A 197 3.81 -18.98 -16.73
N GLU A 198 4.32 -19.90 -15.92
CA GLU A 198 5.63 -20.54 -16.15
C GLU A 198 5.65 -21.45 -17.39
N SER A 199 4.51 -22.04 -17.78
CA SER A 199 4.42 -22.86 -18.99
C SER A 199 4.36 -22.00 -20.25
N TYR A 200 3.65 -20.87 -20.20
CA TYR A 200 3.62 -19.88 -21.30
C TYR A 200 5.00 -19.28 -21.58
N ASN A 201 5.76 -18.90 -20.55
CA ASN A 201 7.08 -18.29 -20.72
C ASN A 201 8.20 -19.27 -21.12
N ARG A 202 7.95 -20.59 -21.05
CA ARG A 202 8.91 -21.63 -21.45
C ARG A 202 8.70 -22.11 -22.89
N ALA A 203 7.57 -21.78 -23.51
CA ALA A 203 7.25 -22.10 -24.90
C ALA A 203 7.78 -21.03 -25.87
#